data_AF-A0A9E4RJH9-F1
#
_entry.id   AF-A0A9E4RJH9-F1
#
_cell.length_a   1.000
_cell.length_b   1.000
_cell.length_c   1.000
_cell.angle_alpha   90.00
_cell.angle_beta   90.00
_cell.angle_gamma   90.00
#
_symmetry.space_group_name_H-M   'P 1'
#
loop_
_entity.id
_entity.type
_entity.pdbx_description
1 polymer ?
#
loop_
_entity_poly.entity_id
_entity_poly.type
_entity_poly.pdbx_seq_one_letter_code
_entity_poly.pdbx_strand_id
1 'polypeptide(L)'
;MRRSERLLAEHREAWERVVRHPFVLGLGAGTLPRPAFAAYMAQDYLFVDALARTVAYGIAKAPSAVEARPLSAFLQTLLGAEDDLFGRVFDELGMPPP
;
A
#
# COMPACT_ATOMS: atom_id res chain seq x y z
N MET A 1 -11.84 18.74 16.86
CA MET A 1 -10.90 17.73 16.31
C MET A 1 -11.58 17.02 15.15
N ARG A 2 -10.93 16.93 13.98
CA ARG A 2 -11.45 16.19 12.80
C ARG A 2 -11.49 14.69 13.11
N ARG A 3 -12.35 13.93 12.43
CA ARG A 3 -12.47 12.47 12.66
C ARG A 3 -11.15 11.72 12.41
N SER A 4 -10.39 12.13 11.39
CA SER A 4 -9.07 11.57 11.09
C SER A 4 -8.07 11.78 12.23
N GLU A 5 -8.05 12.98 12.82
CA GLU A 5 -7.19 13.31 13.98
C GLU A 5 -7.56 12.47 15.20
N ARG A 6 -8.87 12.22 15.40
CA ARG A 6 -9.35 11.36 16.49
C ARG A 6 -8.87 9.91 16.32
N LEU A 7 -9.08 9.31 15.15
CA LEU A 7 -8.66 7.93 14.87
C LEU A 7 -7.14 7.77 15.01
N LEU A 8 -6.36 8.76 14.56
CA LEU A 8 -4.92 8.76 14.76
C LEU A 8 -4.54 8.82 16.24
N ALA A 9 -5.23 9.64 17.04
CA ALA A 9 -4.99 9.71 18.48
C ALA A 9 -5.33 8.39 19.19
N GLU A 10 -6.44 7.75 18.82
CA GLU A 10 -6.90 6.45 19.36
C GLU A 10 -5.92 5.30 19.03
N HIS A 11 -5.25 5.36 17.88
CA HIS A 11 -4.32 4.30 17.43
C HIS A 11 -2.84 4.74 17.45
N ARG A 12 -2.52 5.76 18.26
CA ARG A 12 -1.17 6.36 18.31
C ARG A 12 -0.07 5.33 18.59
N GLU A 13 -0.29 4.42 19.53
CA GLU A 13 0.71 3.40 19.88
C GLU A 13 1.03 2.48 18.69
N ALA A 14 0.00 2.01 17.98
CA ALA A 14 0.18 1.17 16.80
C ALA A 14 0.91 1.93 15.68
N TRP A 15 0.52 3.20 15.45
CA TRP A 15 1.20 4.07 14.49
C TRP A 15 2.68 4.23 14.83
N GLU A 16 2.99 4.56 16.08
CA GLU A 16 4.36 4.77 16.55
C GLU A 16 5.22 3.50 16.44
N ARG A 17 4.64 2.33 16.68
CA ARG A 17 5.31 1.03 16.48
C ARG A 17 5.62 0.77 15.01
N VAL A 18 4.69 1.05 14.10
CA VAL A 18 4.88 0.81 12.66
C VAL A 18 5.97 1.73 12.10
N VAL A 19 5.90 3.04 12.36
CA VAL A 19 6.87 3.99 11.79
C VAL A 19 8.28 3.87 12.38
N ARG A 20 8.42 3.24 13.55
CA ARG A 20 9.72 2.92 14.18
C ARG A 20 10.10 1.43 14.04
N HIS A 21 9.36 0.65 13.28
CA HIS A 21 9.68 -0.76 13.10
C HIS A 21 11.03 -0.92 12.39
N PRO A 22 11.88 -1.90 12.77
CA PRO A 22 13.19 -2.11 12.14
C PRO A 22 13.14 -2.26 10.62
N PHE A 23 12.05 -2.81 10.08
CA PHE A 23 11.81 -2.86 8.64
C PHE A 23 11.77 -1.46 8.00
N VAL A 24 10.93 -0.57 8.54
CA VAL A 24 10.72 0.78 8.01
C VAL A 24 11.97 1.63 8.17
N LEU A 25 12.60 1.57 9.36
CA LEU A 25 13.85 2.29 9.62
C LEU A 25 14.99 1.77 8.74
N GLY A 26 15.11 0.45 8.58
CA GLY A 26 16.11 -0.17 7.70
C GLY A 26 15.89 0.19 6.23
N LEU A 27 14.64 0.27 5.77
CA LEU A 27 14.32 0.71 4.41
C LEU A 27 14.74 2.16 4.19
N GLY A 28 14.40 3.07 5.11
CA GLY A 28 14.79 4.48 5.03
C GLY A 28 16.30 4.72 5.14
N ALA A 29 17.01 3.86 5.87
CA ALA A 29 18.46 3.92 6.00
C ALA A 29 19.23 3.17 4.89
N GLY A 30 18.53 2.44 4.00
CA GLY A 30 19.16 1.59 2.98
C GLY A 30 19.89 0.37 3.54
N THR A 31 19.60 -0.04 4.78
CA THR A 31 20.23 -1.17 5.47
C THR A 31 19.33 -2.40 5.60
N LEU A 32 18.11 -2.35 5.05
CA LEU A 32 17.18 -3.48 5.07
C LEU A 32 17.77 -4.68 4.31
N PRO A 33 17.81 -5.90 4.90
CA PRO A 33 18.27 -7.07 4.18
C PRO A 33 17.41 -7.32 2.93
N ARG A 34 18.07 -7.51 1.78
CA ARG A 34 17.41 -7.83 0.50
C ARG A 34 16.34 -8.93 0.60
N PRO A 35 16.56 -10.07 1.31
CA PRO A 35 15.53 -11.10 1.45
C PRO A 35 14.26 -10.63 2.18
N ALA A 36 14.39 -9.72 3.16
CA ALA A 36 13.23 -9.17 3.86
C ALA A 36 12.41 -8.25 2.94
N PHE A 37 13.09 -7.43 2.12
CA PHE A 37 12.44 -6.59 1.12
C PHE A 37 11.72 -7.43 0.05
N ALA A 38 12.38 -8.48 -0.47
CA ALA A 38 11.81 -9.40 -1.44
C ALA A 38 10.53 -10.09 -0.90
N ALA A 39 10.57 -10.58 0.34
CA ALA A 39 9.40 -11.17 0.98
C ALA A 39 8.26 -10.16 1.15
N TYR A 40 8.58 -8.92 1.52
CA TYR A 40 7.60 -7.84 1.61
C TYR A 40 6.95 -7.54 0.26
N MET A 41 7.73 -7.36 -0.81
CA MET A 41 7.21 -7.08 -2.16
C MET A 41 6.28 -8.18 -2.68
N ALA A 42 6.61 -9.46 -2.44
CA ALA A 42 5.73 -10.56 -2.82
C ALA A 42 4.37 -10.52 -2.08
N GLN A 43 4.36 -10.13 -0.80
CA GLN A 43 3.12 -9.99 -0.04
C GLN A 43 2.35 -8.73 -0.40
N ASP A 44 3.07 -7.62 -0.67
CA ASP A 44 2.47 -6.34 -1.03
C ASP A 44 1.76 -6.43 -2.40
N TYR A 45 2.31 -7.20 -3.34
CA TYR A 45 1.64 -7.51 -4.62
C TYR A 45 0.25 -8.14 -4.43
N LEU A 46 0.17 -9.18 -3.59
CA LEU A 46 -1.11 -9.84 -3.27
C LEU A 46 -2.06 -8.91 -2.51
N PHE A 47 -1.51 -8.06 -1.64
CA PHE A 47 -2.28 -7.07 -0.90
C PHE A 47 -2.88 -6.01 -1.82
N VAL A 48 -2.12 -5.49 -2.78
CA VAL A 48 -2.57 -4.46 -3.74
C VAL A 48 -3.69 -4.98 -4.62
N ASP A 49 -3.63 -6.24 -5.08
CA ASP A 49 -4.73 -6.87 -5.82
C ASP A 49 -6.04 -6.93 -4.98
N ALA A 50 -5.93 -7.28 -3.69
CA ALA A 50 -7.08 -7.23 -2.77
C ALA A 50 -7.56 -5.80 -2.47
N LEU A 51 -6.63 -4.84 -2.39
CA LEU A 51 -6.93 -3.43 -2.19
C LEU A 51 -7.68 -2.85 -3.38
N ALA A 52 -7.27 -3.16 -4.61
CA ALA A 52 -7.93 -2.72 -5.84
C ALA A 52 -9.41 -3.14 -5.85
N ARG A 53 -9.70 -4.40 -5.49
CA ARG A 53 -11.09 -4.89 -5.36
C ARG A 53 -11.88 -4.14 -4.29
N THR A 54 -11.25 -3.82 -3.16
CA THR A 54 -11.88 -3.07 -2.06
C THR A 54 -12.18 -1.62 -2.48
N VAL A 55 -11.28 -0.97 -3.20
CA VAL A 55 -11.49 0.39 -3.74
C VAL A 55 -12.61 0.38 -4.78
N ALA A 56 -12.66 -0.62 -5.67
CA ALA A 56 -13.76 -0.78 -6.62
C ALA A 56 -15.12 -0.93 -5.92
N TYR A 57 -15.18 -1.69 -4.82
CA TYR A 57 -16.38 -1.76 -3.98
C TYR A 57 -16.74 -0.40 -3.36
N GLY A 58 -15.74 0.36 -2.91
CA GLY A 58 -15.94 1.73 -2.44
C GLY A 58 -16.55 2.65 -3.50
N ILE A 59 -16.10 2.57 -4.76
CA ILE A 59 -16.67 3.30 -5.89
C ILE A 59 -18.15 2.93 -6.08
N ALA A 60 -18.46 1.63 -6.09
CA ALA A 60 -19.83 1.14 -6.25
C ALA A 60 -20.78 1.57 -5.11
N LYS A 61 -20.23 1.89 -3.93
CA LYS A 61 -20.98 2.36 -2.75
C LYS A 61 -20.96 3.87 -2.57
N ALA A 62 -20.26 4.61 -3.42
CA ALA A 62 -20.14 6.05 -3.29
C ALA A 62 -21.52 6.75 -3.42
N PRO A 63 -21.84 7.74 -2.58
CA PRO A 63 -23.15 8.42 -2.63
C PRO A 63 -23.39 9.21 -3.92
N SER A 64 -22.32 9.68 -4.57
CA SER A 64 -22.41 10.35 -5.87
C SER A 64 -21.11 10.17 -6.68
N ALA A 65 -21.16 10.59 -7.95
CA ALA A 65 -20.00 10.62 -8.81
C ALA A 65 -18.87 11.52 -8.27
N VAL A 66 -19.18 12.57 -7.50
CA VAL A 66 -18.17 13.48 -6.92
C VAL A 66 -17.31 12.72 -5.90
N GLU A 67 -17.92 11.95 -5.00
CA GLU A 67 -17.19 11.13 -4.03
C GLU A 67 -16.54 9.89 -4.67
N ALA A 68 -17.09 9.39 -5.78
CA ALA A 68 -16.54 8.24 -6.50
C ALA A 68 -15.25 8.56 -7.27
N ARG A 69 -15.13 9.77 -7.84
CA ARG A 69 -14.00 10.20 -8.66
C ARG A 69 -12.61 10.02 -8.02
N PRO A 70 -12.35 10.46 -6.78
CA PRO A 70 -11.03 10.25 -6.16
C PRO A 70 -10.71 8.77 -5.97
N LEU A 71 -11.70 7.93 -5.63
CA LEU A 71 -11.50 6.48 -5.53
C LEU A 71 -11.22 5.85 -6.90
N SER A 72 -11.91 6.31 -7.95
CA SER A 72 -11.64 5.87 -9.32
C SER A 72 -10.25 6.25 -9.79
N ALA A 73 -9.77 7.46 -9.49
CA ALA A 73 -8.41 7.88 -9.82
C ALA A 73 -7.38 7.02 -9.08
N PHE A 74 -7.62 6.74 -7.80
CA PHE A 74 -6.75 5.87 -7.01
C PHE A 74 -6.72 4.43 -7.55
N LEU A 75 -7.87 3.87 -7.94
CA LEU A 75 -7.95 2.54 -8.55
C LEU A 75 -7.13 2.44 -9.84
N GLN A 76 -7.11 3.50 -10.66
CA GLN A 76 -6.28 3.54 -11.87
C GLN A 76 -4.78 3.52 -11.54
N THR A 77 -4.37 4.10 -10.40
CA THR A 77 -2.98 3.99 -9.93
C THR A 77 -2.63 2.56 -9.52
N LEU A 78 -3.49 1.91 -8.73
CA LEU A 78 -3.28 0.54 -8.27
C LEU A 78 -3.18 -0.46 -9.43
N LEU A 79 -4.06 -0.34 -10.43
CA LEU A 79 -4.12 -1.26 -11.57
C LEU A 79 -3.17 -0.91 -12.73
N GLY A 80 -2.43 0.19 -12.61
CA GLY A 80 -1.53 0.68 -13.66
C GLY A 80 -0.12 0.85 -13.13
N ALA A 81 0.19 2.04 -12.62
CA ALA A 81 1.54 2.41 -12.22
C ALA A 81 2.13 1.51 -11.11
N GLU A 82 1.30 0.97 -10.21
CA GLU A 82 1.78 0.01 -9.20
C GLU A 82 2.09 -1.37 -9.79
N ASP A 83 1.29 -1.88 -10.73
CA ASP A 83 1.59 -3.16 -11.40
C ASP A 83 2.92 -3.07 -12.18
N ASP A 84 3.13 -1.96 -12.89
CA ASP A 84 4.40 -1.66 -13.55
C ASP A 84 5.58 -1.58 -12.57
N LEU A 85 5.36 -1.05 -11.36
CA LEU A 85 6.36 -0.99 -10.31
C LEU A 85 6.74 -2.40 -9.83
N PHE A 86 5.76 -3.26 -9.55
CA PHE A 86 6.01 -4.62 -9.12
C PHE A 86 6.79 -5.42 -10.17
N GLY A 87 6.43 -5.30 -11.45
CA GLY A 87 7.16 -5.94 -12.54
C GLY A 87 8.65 -5.59 -12.54
N ARG A 88 8.98 -4.29 -12.49
CA ARG A 88 10.38 -3.82 -12.43
C ARG A 88 11.11 -4.31 -11.18
N VAL A 89 10.44 -4.30 -10.02
CA VAL A 89 11.05 -4.74 -8.77
C VAL A 89 11.33 -6.24 -8.78
N PHE A 90 10.40 -7.06 -9.28
CA PHE A 90 10.61 -8.50 -9.39
C PHE A 90 11.73 -8.84 -10.39
N ASP A 91 11.80 -8.13 -11.51
CA ASP A 91 12.93 -8.24 -12.46
C ASP A 91 14.27 -7.93 -11.78
N GLU A 92 14.37 -6.83 -11.02
CA GLU A 92 15.59 -6.43 -10.31
C GLU A 92 15.97 -7.44 -9.20
N LEU A 93 14.99 -8.05 -8.56
CA LEU A 93 15.19 -9.08 -7.55
C LEU A 93 15.46 -10.46 -8.15
N GLY A 94 15.33 -10.63 -9.47
CA GLY A 94 15.44 -11.93 -10.14
C GLY A 94 14.37 -12.92 -9.71
N MET A 95 13.18 -12.43 -9.37
CA MET A 95 12.04 -13.22 -8.89
C MET A 95 10.96 -13.30 -9.96
N PRO A 96 10.28 -14.45 -10.14
CA PRO A 96 9.05 -14.48 -10.93
C PRO A 96 7.93 -13.74 -10.17
N PRO A 97 6.97 -13.14 -10.89
CA PRO A 97 5.73 -12.65 -10.29
C PRO A 97 5.02 -13.80 -9.53
N PRO A 98 4.42 -13.52 -8.36
CA PRO A 98 3.64 -14.49 -7.59
C PRO A 98 2.45 -15.09 -8.34
#